data_AF-A0A2H3KMQ5-F1
#
_entry.id   AF-A0A2H3KMQ5-F1
#
_cell.length_a   1.000
_cell.length_b   1.000
_cell.length_c   1.000
_cell.angle_alpha   90.00
_cell.angle_beta   90.00
_cell.angle_gamma   90.00
#
_symmetry.space_group_name_H-M   'P 1'
#
loop_
_entity.id
_entity.type
_entity.pdbx_description
1 polymer ?
#
loop_
_entity_poly.entity_id
_entity_poly.type
_entity_poly.pdbx_seq_one_letter_code
_entity_poly.pdbx_strand_id
1 'polypeptide(L)'
;MTTPPDQPSPSSELDQLLQIAQQAISKGRLQAGQRVLQALTQEYPDEPRVWLLLAELSGPQPAPTPSQAEAVLPQADHAEVPPSPHHEPVAAPVVPPPEQHVPEVQPDDHRTVFPLLNVLAMLVIVLLLGAIGVIIGHNVMQTNPFALQSSAPATANPINPSAELPIPTATAPDPTSLPPAPQATATASTIPLPTLTLSEPTATAMPMASPEPSPTTMTELPLGSILDHDGWSATLLRPDYAVVLDGSLGDLAPNGRFVLAVVAVSNNSPETRILPPTFFALRDDQERTYSPVPQASTIYLTLYQRGQHGDLALEEPLEPASGMRSIPILFDVPLEASGLRLTTPSSGGAGWPIGESQALPAGP
;
A
#
# COMPACT_ATOMS: atom_id res chain seq x y z
N MET A 1 -33.97 51.24 6.97
CA MET A 1 -34.34 49.81 7.00
C MET A 1 -33.89 49.20 5.68
N THR A 2 -32.65 48.72 5.65
CA THR A 2 -32.06 48.02 4.50
C THR A 2 -32.29 46.52 4.72
N THR A 3 -33.08 45.92 3.83
CA THR A 3 -33.34 44.48 3.78
C THR A 3 -32.00 43.73 3.59
N PRO A 4 -31.72 42.67 4.35
CA PRO A 4 -30.55 41.82 4.08
C PRO A 4 -30.66 41.18 2.69
N PRO A 5 -29.55 40.97 1.97
CA PRO A 5 -29.59 40.25 0.71
C PRO A 5 -30.06 38.80 0.94
N ASP A 6 -30.99 38.34 0.11
CA ASP A 6 -31.44 36.95 0.03
C ASP A 6 -30.22 36.04 -0.11
N GLN A 7 -29.90 35.28 0.95
CA GLN A 7 -28.95 34.18 0.84
C GLN A 7 -29.60 33.08 -0.02
N PRO A 8 -28.89 32.58 -1.06
CA PRO A 8 -29.39 31.44 -1.81
C PRO A 8 -29.57 30.27 -0.84
N SER A 9 -30.71 29.58 -0.97
CA SER A 9 -30.97 28.39 -0.16
C SER A 9 -29.89 27.34 -0.43
N PRO A 10 -29.42 26.60 0.60
CA PRO A 10 -28.30 25.65 0.47
C PRO A 10 -28.50 24.60 -0.62
N SER A 11 -29.75 24.25 -0.93
CA SER A 11 -30.09 23.33 -2.03
C SER A 11 -29.71 23.90 -3.41
N SER A 12 -29.82 25.21 -3.62
CA SER A 12 -29.49 25.84 -4.91
C SER A 12 -27.98 25.85 -5.18
N GLU A 13 -27.17 25.94 -4.12
CA GLU A 13 -25.71 25.94 -4.23
C GLU A 13 -25.20 24.54 -4.55
N LEU A 14 -25.74 23.51 -3.89
CA LEU A 14 -25.46 22.11 -4.17
C LEU A 14 -25.76 21.74 -5.63
N ASP A 15 -26.95 22.11 -6.14
CA ASP A 15 -27.32 21.84 -7.53
C ASP A 15 -26.37 22.54 -8.52
N GLN A 16 -25.94 23.76 -8.21
CA GLN A 16 -24.99 24.51 -9.04
C GLN A 16 -23.60 23.85 -9.07
N LEU A 17 -23.11 23.38 -7.91
CA LEU A 17 -21.83 22.69 -7.80
C LEU A 17 -21.85 21.32 -8.49
N LEU A 18 -22.96 20.57 -8.37
CA LEU A 18 -23.17 19.32 -9.10
C LEU A 18 -23.17 19.55 -10.62
N GLN A 19 -23.81 20.62 -11.09
CA GLN A 19 -23.82 20.97 -12.51
C GLN A 19 -22.42 21.35 -13.03
N ILE A 20 -21.62 22.07 -12.22
CA ILE A 20 -20.22 22.40 -12.53
C ILE A 20 -19.38 21.11 -12.64
N ALA A 21 -19.54 20.17 -11.70
CA ALA A 21 -18.83 18.90 -11.72
C ALA A 21 -19.17 18.08 -12.97
N GLN A 22 -20.46 17.92 -13.30
CA GLN A 22 -20.91 17.23 -14.50
C GLN A 22 -20.39 17.89 -15.79
N GLN A 23 -20.40 19.22 -15.86
CA GLN A 23 -19.88 19.95 -17.01
C GLN A 23 -18.35 19.78 -17.16
N ALA A 24 -17.61 19.68 -16.06
CA ALA A 24 -16.18 19.40 -16.11
C ALA A 24 -15.91 17.99 -16.64
N ILE A 25 -16.68 17.00 -16.17
CA ILE A 25 -16.62 15.60 -16.61
C ILE A 25 -16.94 15.48 -18.10
N SER A 26 -18.03 16.11 -18.56
CA SER A 26 -18.46 16.08 -19.97
C SER A 26 -17.45 16.75 -20.91
N LYS A 27 -16.61 17.66 -20.40
CA LYS A 27 -15.52 18.30 -21.13
C LYS A 27 -14.20 17.52 -21.06
N GLY A 28 -14.21 16.28 -20.53
CA GLY A 28 -13.03 15.44 -20.38
C GLY A 28 -12.09 15.87 -19.24
N ARG A 29 -12.49 16.81 -18.38
CA ARG A 29 -11.69 17.29 -17.23
C ARG A 29 -11.99 16.45 -15.99
N LEU A 30 -11.70 15.15 -16.07
CA LEU A 30 -12.05 14.18 -15.03
C LEU A 30 -11.46 14.54 -13.65
N GLN A 31 -10.20 14.96 -13.59
CA GLN A 31 -9.56 15.38 -12.33
C GLN A 31 -10.22 16.60 -11.69
N ALA A 32 -10.68 17.55 -12.50
CA ALA A 32 -11.36 18.74 -11.98
C ALA A 32 -12.75 18.37 -11.44
N GLY A 33 -13.49 17.51 -12.14
CA GLY A 33 -14.77 16.97 -11.67
C GLY A 33 -14.62 16.17 -10.37
N GLN A 34 -13.60 15.31 -10.28
CA GLN A 34 -13.34 14.51 -9.09
C GLN A 34 -13.01 15.36 -7.86
N ARG A 35 -12.20 16.42 -8.01
CA ARG A 35 -11.91 17.33 -6.88
C ARG A 35 -13.16 18.06 -6.38
N VAL A 36 -14.03 18.50 -7.29
CA VAL A 36 -15.30 19.16 -6.91
C VAL A 36 -16.21 18.18 -6.18
N LEU A 37 -16.35 16.94 -6.68
CA LEU A 37 -17.15 15.92 -6.01
C LEU A 37 -16.57 15.51 -4.65
N GLN A 38 -15.25 15.44 -4.51
CA GLN A 38 -14.60 15.13 -3.23
C GLN A 38 -14.79 16.26 -2.20
N ALA A 39 -14.74 17.52 -2.62
CA ALA A 39 -15.10 18.65 -1.77
C ALA A 39 -16.58 18.58 -1.35
N LEU A 40 -17.48 18.27 -2.28
CA LEU A 40 -18.90 18.09 -1.98
C LEU A 40 -19.17 16.94 -1.00
N THR A 41 -18.41 15.85 -1.03
CA THR A 41 -18.57 14.75 -0.03
C THR A 41 -18.19 15.16 1.39
N GLN A 42 -17.29 16.14 1.55
CA GLN A 42 -16.91 16.66 2.87
C GLN A 42 -18.00 17.57 3.45
N GLU A 43 -18.65 18.36 2.59
CA GLU A 43 -19.64 19.37 2.98
C GLU A 43 -21.07 18.82 3.06
N TYR A 44 -21.41 17.84 2.23
CA TYR A 44 -22.73 17.21 2.13
C TYR A 44 -22.63 15.67 2.21
N PRO A 45 -22.19 15.09 3.34
CA PRO A 45 -21.98 13.65 3.47
C PRO A 45 -23.26 12.82 3.30
N ASP A 46 -24.42 13.41 3.65
CA ASP A 46 -25.72 12.75 3.59
C ASP A 46 -26.39 12.79 2.20
N GLU A 47 -25.78 13.48 1.21
CA GLU A 47 -26.41 13.64 -0.10
C GLU A 47 -26.04 12.47 -1.05
N PRO A 48 -26.99 11.56 -1.37
CA PRO A 48 -26.69 10.34 -2.13
C PRO A 48 -26.27 10.63 -3.58
N ARG A 49 -26.66 11.78 -4.14
CA ARG A 49 -26.34 12.20 -5.51
C ARG A 49 -24.85 12.42 -5.72
N VAL A 50 -24.15 12.94 -4.71
CA VAL A 50 -22.69 13.16 -4.77
C VAL A 50 -21.96 11.82 -4.85
N TRP A 51 -22.37 10.84 -4.04
CA TRP A 51 -21.80 9.50 -4.03
C TRP A 51 -22.04 8.72 -5.32
N LEU A 52 -23.23 8.84 -5.91
CA LEU A 52 -23.56 8.20 -7.20
C LEU A 52 -22.66 8.72 -8.34
N LEU A 53 -22.44 10.03 -8.42
CA LEU A 53 -21.55 10.65 -9.41
C LEU A 53 -20.09 10.26 -9.21
N LEU A 54 -19.64 10.17 -7.95
CA LEU A 54 -18.27 9.73 -7.64
C LEU A 54 -18.05 8.25 -7.99
N ALA A 55 -19.08 7.41 -7.78
CA ALA A 55 -19.06 6.00 -8.15
C ALA A 55 -19.06 5.80 -9.69
N GLU A 56 -19.83 6.60 -10.43
CA GLU A 56 -19.84 6.57 -11.90
C GLU A 56 -18.46 6.88 -12.51
N LEU A 57 -17.73 7.83 -11.91
CA LEU A 57 -16.35 8.14 -12.27
C LEU A 57 -15.33 7.06 -11.91
N SER A 58 -15.61 6.26 -10.87
CA SER A 58 -14.72 5.22 -10.36
C SER A 58 -14.99 3.84 -10.98
N GLY A 59 -16.08 3.70 -11.73
CA GLY A 59 -16.44 2.47 -12.43
C GLY A 59 -15.53 2.19 -13.64
N PRO A 60 -15.43 0.94 -14.11
CA PRO A 60 -14.67 0.59 -15.30
C PRO A 60 -15.24 1.36 -16.50
N GLN A 61 -14.40 2.21 -17.10
CA GLN A 61 -14.75 2.99 -18.28
C GLN A 61 -15.26 2.04 -19.37
N PRO A 62 -16.51 2.17 -19.85
CA PRO A 62 -16.97 1.36 -20.96
C PRO A 62 -16.04 1.62 -22.15
N ALA A 63 -15.50 0.53 -22.70
CA ALA A 63 -14.64 0.58 -23.86
C ALA A 63 -15.31 1.43 -24.96
N PRO A 64 -14.58 2.31 -25.66
CA PRO A 64 -15.17 3.08 -26.74
C PRO A 64 -15.71 2.11 -27.79
N THR A 65 -17.03 2.06 -27.95
CA THR A 65 -17.69 1.31 -29.01
C THR A 65 -17.17 1.81 -30.37
N PRO A 66 -16.60 0.95 -31.22
CA PRO A 66 -16.23 1.31 -32.59
C PRO A 66 -17.51 1.34 -33.43
N SER A 67 -18.31 2.39 -33.31
CA SER A 67 -19.50 2.60 -34.14
C SER A 67 -19.85 4.08 -34.19
N GLN A 68 -18.96 4.88 -34.79
CA GLN A 68 -19.33 6.19 -35.37
C GLN A 68 -18.27 6.77 -36.32
N ALA A 69 -17.53 5.92 -37.03
CA ALA A 69 -16.65 6.32 -38.12
C ALA A 69 -17.09 5.67 -39.44
N GLU A 70 -18.39 5.71 -39.74
CA GLU A 70 -18.88 5.31 -41.08
C GLU A 70 -20.14 6.09 -41.44
N ALA A 71 -19.94 7.34 -41.83
CA ALA A 71 -20.83 8.07 -42.72
C ALA A 71 -20.13 9.37 -43.12
N VAL A 72 -19.45 9.35 -44.27
CA VAL A 72 -19.45 10.36 -45.34
C VAL A 72 -18.29 10.02 -46.27
N LEU A 73 -18.62 9.29 -47.33
CA LEU A 73 -17.92 9.32 -48.61
C LEU A 73 -18.82 10.08 -49.58
N PRO A 74 -18.25 10.88 -50.49
CA PRO A 74 -18.50 10.60 -51.89
C PRO A 74 -17.23 10.67 -52.76
N GLN A 75 -16.84 9.49 -53.26
CA GLN A 75 -16.77 9.08 -54.67
C GLN A 75 -15.96 9.89 -55.74
N ALA A 76 -15.04 9.15 -56.37
CA ALA A 76 -14.53 9.19 -57.77
C ALA A 76 -13.73 10.45 -58.20
N ASP A 77 -12.69 10.41 -59.05
CA ASP A 77 -12.28 9.48 -60.12
C ASP A 77 -10.83 9.81 -60.56
N HIS A 78 -10.23 8.93 -61.38
CA HIS A 78 -8.97 9.03 -62.14
C HIS A 78 -7.61 8.88 -61.40
N ALA A 79 -6.55 8.27 -61.94
CA ALA A 79 -6.29 7.30 -63.02
C ALA A 79 -4.74 7.08 -63.04
N GLU A 80 -4.32 5.88 -63.45
CA GLU A 80 -3.06 5.60 -64.21
C GLU A 80 -1.67 5.52 -63.52
N VAL A 81 -1.30 4.28 -63.17
CA VAL A 81 -0.12 3.42 -63.54
C VAL A 81 1.20 4.04 -64.11
N PRO A 82 2.41 3.47 -63.78
CA PRO A 82 3.78 4.02 -63.97
C PRO A 82 4.57 3.39 -65.16
N PRO A 83 5.90 3.63 -65.40
CA PRO A 83 6.98 2.82 -64.77
C PRO A 83 8.40 3.49 -64.62
N SER A 84 9.32 2.72 -63.99
CA SER A 84 10.73 2.94 -63.52
C SER A 84 11.81 3.14 -64.63
N PRO A 85 13.16 2.89 -64.46
CA PRO A 85 14.22 3.16 -63.45
C PRO A 85 15.55 3.75 -64.07
N HIS A 86 16.66 3.81 -63.28
CA HIS A 86 18.11 3.89 -63.65
C HIS A 86 18.84 5.26 -63.74
N HIS A 87 19.90 5.48 -62.92
CA HIS A 87 21.34 5.41 -63.31
C HIS A 87 22.30 5.86 -62.19
N GLU A 88 23.51 5.30 -62.25
CA GLU A 88 24.67 5.38 -61.36
C GLU A 88 25.68 6.47 -61.87
N PRO A 89 26.98 6.46 -61.54
CA PRO A 89 27.75 7.36 -60.67
C PRO A 89 28.66 8.38 -61.40
N VAL A 90 29.14 9.44 -60.72
CA VAL A 90 30.36 10.19 -61.14
C VAL A 90 31.20 10.65 -59.94
N ALA A 91 32.51 10.51 -60.10
CA ALA A 91 33.60 10.71 -59.15
C ALA A 91 33.99 12.17 -58.84
N ALA A 92 34.78 12.31 -57.76
CA ALA A 92 35.47 13.47 -57.13
C ALA A 92 36.40 14.29 -58.08
N PRO A 93 37.18 15.35 -57.68
CA PRO A 93 37.61 15.77 -56.33
C PRO A 93 37.93 17.29 -56.04
N VAL A 94 38.37 17.56 -54.79
CA VAL A 94 39.22 18.68 -54.25
C VAL A 94 38.68 20.12 -54.16
N VAL A 95 38.40 20.60 -52.92
CA VAL A 95 38.76 21.94 -52.36
C VAL A 95 38.81 21.84 -50.80
N PRO A 96 39.79 22.45 -50.07
CA PRO A 96 40.00 22.29 -48.62
C PRO A 96 39.07 23.16 -47.71
N PRO A 97 38.95 22.85 -46.40
CA PRO A 97 37.99 23.50 -45.50
C PRO A 97 38.53 24.76 -44.81
N PRO A 98 37.73 25.84 -44.69
CA PRO A 98 37.90 26.87 -43.68
C PRO A 98 36.96 26.63 -42.47
N GLU A 99 37.57 26.66 -41.28
CA GLU A 99 37.00 27.10 -39.99
C GLU A 99 35.53 26.78 -39.68
N GLN A 100 35.30 25.61 -39.06
CA GLN A 100 34.06 25.38 -38.31
C GLN A 100 34.09 26.12 -36.97
N HIS A 101 33.18 27.08 -36.88
CA HIS A 101 32.83 27.84 -35.69
C HIS A 101 32.40 26.91 -34.54
N VAL A 102 32.88 27.25 -33.34
CA VAL A 102 32.36 26.76 -32.06
C VAL A 102 30.89 27.22 -31.92
N PRO A 103 29.92 26.32 -31.66
CA PRO A 103 28.61 26.78 -31.21
C PRO A 103 28.73 27.24 -29.76
N GLU A 104 28.71 28.55 -29.58
CA GLU A 104 28.43 29.22 -28.32
C GLU A 104 27.02 28.83 -27.85
N VAL A 105 26.94 28.09 -26.74
CA VAL A 105 25.69 27.70 -26.11
C VAL A 105 25.07 28.95 -25.47
N GLN A 106 24.05 29.47 -26.15
CA GLN A 106 23.20 30.56 -25.74
C GLN A 106 22.39 30.14 -24.49
N PRO A 107 22.42 30.88 -23.37
CA PRO A 107 21.58 30.58 -22.21
C PRO A 107 20.13 30.98 -22.51
N ASP A 108 19.22 30.02 -22.39
CA ASP A 108 17.78 30.25 -22.54
C ASP A 108 17.27 31.27 -21.49
N ASP A 109 17.02 32.46 -22.00
CA ASP A 109 16.26 33.53 -21.38
C ASP A 109 14.91 32.98 -20.89
N HIS A 110 14.73 32.96 -19.57
CA HIS A 110 13.47 32.59 -18.93
C HIS A 110 12.41 33.66 -19.23
N ARG A 111 11.72 33.49 -20.36
CA ARG A 111 10.47 34.20 -20.66
C ARG A 111 9.45 33.85 -19.58
N THR A 112 9.31 34.73 -18.59
CA THR A 112 8.14 34.77 -17.70
C THR A 112 6.91 35.08 -18.54
N VAL A 113 6.23 34.04 -18.99
CA VAL A 113 4.98 34.15 -19.70
C VAL A 113 3.87 34.43 -18.68
N PHE A 114 3.14 35.53 -18.89
CA PHE A 114 1.89 35.94 -18.23
C PHE A 114 1.98 36.68 -16.87
N PRO A 115 2.34 37.99 -16.87
CA PRO A 115 2.28 38.84 -15.67
C PRO A 115 0.88 38.89 -15.02
N LEU A 116 -0.18 38.70 -15.81
CA LEU A 116 -1.57 38.71 -15.32
C LEU A 116 -1.91 37.47 -14.48
N LEU A 117 -1.30 36.31 -14.78
CA LEU A 117 -1.50 35.08 -14.01
C LEU A 117 -0.86 35.19 -12.62
N ASN A 118 0.32 35.80 -12.53
CA ASN A 118 0.99 36.03 -11.25
C ASN A 118 0.22 37.02 -10.36
N VAL A 119 -0.39 38.06 -10.94
CA VAL A 119 -1.25 38.98 -10.17
C VAL A 119 -2.50 38.27 -9.65
N LEU A 120 -3.13 37.42 -10.48
CA LEU A 120 -4.28 36.62 -10.06
C LEU A 120 -3.91 35.61 -8.96
N ALA A 121 -2.78 34.93 -9.10
CA ALA A 121 -2.27 34.01 -8.08
C ALA A 121 -1.98 34.70 -6.75
N MET A 122 -1.37 35.89 -6.78
CA MET A 122 -1.15 36.72 -5.58
C MET A 122 -2.46 37.10 -4.89
N LEU A 123 -3.48 37.51 -5.67
CA LEU A 123 -4.78 37.88 -5.12
C LEU A 123 -5.46 36.69 -4.44
N VAL A 124 -5.40 35.50 -5.06
CA VAL A 124 -5.91 34.26 -4.46
C VAL A 124 -5.18 33.93 -3.17
N ILE A 125 -3.85 34.03 -3.13
CA ILE A 125 -3.05 33.76 -1.92
C ILE A 125 -3.43 34.71 -0.78
N VAL A 126 -3.56 36.01 -1.05
CA VAL A 126 -3.95 37.01 -0.03
C VAL A 126 -5.35 36.73 0.51
N LEU A 127 -6.28 36.35 -0.36
CA LEU A 127 -7.65 36.02 0.04
C LEU A 127 -7.70 34.75 0.91
N LEU A 128 -6.90 33.74 0.55
CA LEU A 128 -6.81 32.48 1.29
C LEU A 128 -6.18 32.67 2.67
N LEU A 129 -5.13 33.50 2.77
CA LEU A 129 -4.55 33.89 4.05
C LEU A 129 -5.53 34.69 4.92
N GLY A 130 -6.33 35.58 4.32
CA GLY A 130 -7.39 36.31 5.01
C GLY A 130 -8.46 35.38 5.59
N ALA A 131 -8.92 34.40 4.81
CA ALA A 131 -9.90 33.41 5.27
C ALA A 131 -9.36 32.55 6.41
N ILE A 132 -8.11 32.08 6.31
CA ILE A 132 -7.44 31.32 7.38
C ILE A 132 -7.34 32.17 8.66
N GLY A 133 -6.98 33.45 8.54
CA GLY A 133 -6.90 34.37 9.68
C GLY A 133 -8.24 34.54 10.42
N VAL A 134 -9.36 34.61 9.68
CA VAL A 134 -10.71 34.72 10.26
C VAL A 134 -11.11 33.44 10.99
N ILE A 135 -10.82 32.27 10.43
CA ILE A 135 -11.15 30.96 11.03
C ILE A 135 -10.37 30.74 12.33
N ILE A 136 -9.07 31.04 12.34
CA ILE A 136 -8.23 30.91 13.55
C ILE A 136 -8.67 31.94 14.61
N GLY A 137 -8.95 33.18 14.21
CA GLY A 137 -9.42 34.23 15.13
C GLY A 137 -10.75 33.88 15.80
N HIS A 138 -11.68 33.27 15.07
CA HIS A 138 -12.98 32.86 15.62
C HIS A 138 -12.86 31.72 16.64
N ASN A 139 -11.97 30.74 16.41
CA ASN A 139 -11.77 29.63 17.33
C ASN A 139 -11.06 30.04 18.63
N VAL A 140 -10.12 30.99 18.57
CA VAL A 140 -9.39 31.45 19.77
C VAL A 140 -10.28 32.28 20.71
N MET A 141 -11.30 32.97 20.18
CA MET A 141 -12.26 33.73 21.00
C MET A 141 -13.31 32.87 21.70
N GLN A 142 -13.46 31.58 21.34
CA GLN A 142 -14.44 30.67 21.95
C GLN A 142 -13.86 29.76 23.04
N THR A 143 -12.53 29.72 23.24
CA THR A 143 -11.93 28.95 24.34
C THR A 143 -11.94 29.73 25.64
N ASN A 144 -12.95 29.49 26.48
CA ASN A 144 -13.00 29.91 27.89
C ASN A 144 -11.79 29.40 28.68
N PRO A 145 -10.90 30.26 29.20
CA PRO A 145 -9.78 29.83 30.04
C PRO A 145 -10.20 29.80 31.51
N PHE A 146 -11.16 28.95 31.89
CA PHE A 146 -11.50 28.78 33.31
C PHE A 146 -12.05 27.38 33.60
N ALA A 147 -11.14 26.41 33.70
CA ALA A 147 -11.39 25.11 34.35
C ALA A 147 -10.08 24.52 34.89
N LEU A 148 -9.44 25.24 35.81
CA LEU A 148 -8.50 24.65 36.76
C LEU A 148 -8.95 25.06 38.16
N GLN A 149 -9.77 24.23 38.79
CA GLN A 149 -9.92 24.27 40.23
C GLN A 149 -9.93 22.87 40.82
N SER A 150 -8.77 22.58 41.40
CA SER A 150 -8.45 21.53 42.35
C SER A 150 -9.43 21.48 43.51
N SER A 151 -9.83 20.28 43.92
CA SER A 151 -10.33 20.02 45.27
C SER A 151 -9.83 18.65 45.71
N ALA A 152 -8.82 18.69 46.58
CA ALA A 152 -8.34 17.56 47.36
C ALA A 152 -9.34 17.19 48.47
N PRO A 153 -9.43 15.91 48.89
CA PRO A 153 -10.05 15.57 50.17
C PRO A 153 -8.97 15.52 51.27
N ALA A 154 -9.12 16.38 52.28
CA ALA A 154 -8.39 16.27 53.54
C ALA A 154 -9.24 15.50 54.57
N THR A 155 -8.68 14.39 55.04
CA THR A 155 -8.64 13.93 56.44
C THR A 155 -9.95 13.84 57.24
N ALA A 156 -10.38 12.60 57.48
CA ALA A 156 -10.88 12.17 58.79
C ALA A 156 -10.72 10.65 58.96
N ASN A 157 -9.73 10.25 59.77
CA ASN A 157 -9.77 8.99 60.50
C ASN A 157 -9.49 9.36 61.97
N PRO A 158 -10.20 8.78 62.95
CA PRO A 158 -9.46 7.87 63.82
C PRO A 158 -10.28 6.67 64.32
N ILE A 159 -9.53 5.74 64.92
CA ILE A 159 -9.90 4.61 65.79
C ILE A 159 -9.86 3.23 65.08
N ASN A 160 -8.69 2.61 65.10
CA ASN A 160 -8.56 1.17 65.32
C ASN A 160 -7.24 0.90 66.08
N PRO A 161 -7.25 0.20 67.24
CA PRO A 161 -6.06 0.09 68.09
C PRO A 161 -5.10 -1.04 67.68
N SER A 162 -3.82 -0.76 67.92
CA SER A 162 -2.71 -1.65 68.29
C SER A 162 -2.79 -3.16 68.04
N ALA A 163 -1.89 -3.65 67.18
CA ALA A 163 -1.00 -4.81 67.43
C ALA A 163 0.12 -4.75 66.36
N GLU A 164 1.29 -4.21 66.68
CA GLU A 164 2.50 -4.92 67.12
C GLU A 164 3.47 -5.20 65.95
N LEU A 165 4.58 -4.47 65.96
CA LEU A 165 5.79 -4.69 65.15
C LEU A 165 6.57 -5.89 65.72
N PRO A 166 7.35 -6.59 64.88
CA PRO A 166 8.77 -6.28 64.87
C PRO A 166 9.39 -6.12 63.47
N ILE A 167 10.53 -5.43 63.48
CA ILE A 167 11.34 -4.91 62.38
C ILE A 167 12.42 -5.97 61.98
N PRO A 168 13.36 -5.67 61.06
CA PRO A 168 13.58 -6.38 59.81
C PRO A 168 14.72 -7.40 59.88
N THR A 169 14.78 -8.36 58.94
CA THR A 169 16.03 -9.09 58.67
C THR A 169 16.41 -8.86 57.21
N ALA A 170 17.46 -8.06 57.03
CA ALA A 170 18.22 -7.98 55.81
C ALA A 170 19.08 -9.25 55.67
N THR A 171 19.03 -9.92 54.52
CA THR A 171 20.12 -10.76 54.05
C THR A 171 20.10 -10.79 52.53
N ALA A 172 21.17 -10.30 51.92
CA ALA A 172 21.62 -10.60 50.58
C ALA A 172 23.10 -10.97 50.69
N PRO A 173 23.75 -11.49 49.64
CA PRO A 173 23.47 -12.70 48.89
C PRO A 173 24.59 -13.75 49.14
N ASP A 174 24.34 -15.03 48.85
CA ASP A 174 25.41 -16.03 48.76
C ASP A 174 25.39 -16.66 47.35
N PRO A 175 26.51 -16.68 46.61
CA PRO A 175 26.64 -17.41 45.37
C PRO A 175 27.18 -18.82 45.68
N THR A 176 26.58 -19.88 45.14
CA THR A 176 27.23 -21.16 44.76
C THR A 176 26.17 -22.22 44.48
N SER A 177 26.13 -22.71 43.23
CA SER A 177 26.17 -24.14 42.89
C SER A 177 25.59 -24.36 41.49
N LEU A 178 26.48 -24.42 40.49
CA LEU A 178 26.18 -25.04 39.20
C LEU A 178 25.89 -26.54 39.39
N PRO A 179 24.88 -27.12 38.70
CA PRO A 179 24.83 -28.56 38.50
C PRO A 179 25.78 -29.01 37.36
N PRO A 180 26.32 -30.24 37.42
CA PRO A 180 27.45 -30.69 36.64
C PRO A 180 27.10 -31.07 35.20
N ALA A 181 28.04 -30.79 34.29
CA ALA A 181 28.10 -31.34 32.95
C ALA A 181 28.30 -32.88 32.98
N PRO A 182 27.54 -33.66 32.19
CA PRO A 182 27.94 -35.03 31.90
C PRO A 182 29.05 -35.03 30.83
N GLN A 183 30.19 -35.56 31.25
CA GLN A 183 31.36 -35.85 30.43
C GLN A 183 31.05 -36.88 29.34
N ALA A 184 31.69 -36.68 28.19
CA ALA A 184 31.81 -37.68 27.14
C ALA A 184 32.43 -38.97 27.69
N THR A 185 31.73 -40.09 27.50
CA THR A 185 32.34 -41.43 27.56
C THR A 185 32.14 -42.07 26.19
N ALA A 186 33.24 -42.16 25.45
CA ALA A 186 33.34 -43.03 24.29
C ALA A 186 33.19 -44.48 24.75
N THR A 187 32.18 -45.17 24.25
CA THR A 187 32.20 -46.64 24.19
C THR A 187 31.81 -47.03 22.77
N ALA A 188 32.79 -47.48 22.00
CA ALA A 188 32.58 -48.13 20.73
C ALA A 188 31.74 -49.39 20.96
N SER A 189 30.67 -49.56 20.19
CA SER A 189 30.00 -50.85 20.03
C SER A 189 29.66 -51.07 18.57
N THR A 190 30.06 -52.26 18.17
CA THR A 190 30.25 -52.81 16.84
C THR A 190 28.92 -53.02 16.10
N ILE A 191 28.99 -52.79 14.79
CA ILE A 191 28.04 -53.08 13.70
C ILE A 191 27.48 -54.53 13.79
N PRO A 192 26.23 -54.76 13.34
CA PRO A 192 26.08 -55.71 12.24
C PRO A 192 25.46 -55.07 10.98
N LEU A 193 26.14 -55.38 9.89
CA LEU A 193 25.94 -54.99 8.51
C LEU A 193 24.77 -55.79 7.95
N PRO A 194 23.72 -55.18 7.36
CA PRO A 194 22.80 -55.96 6.54
C PRO A 194 23.52 -56.35 5.25
N THR A 195 23.62 -57.65 5.04
CA THR A 195 24.13 -58.33 3.84
C THR A 195 23.40 -57.83 2.59
N LEU A 196 24.17 -57.23 1.66
CA LEU A 196 23.75 -57.01 0.28
C LEU A 196 23.66 -58.37 -0.41
N THR A 197 22.46 -58.76 -0.80
CA THR A 197 22.24 -59.92 -1.67
C THR A 197 22.27 -59.41 -3.11
N LEU A 198 23.32 -59.78 -3.84
CA LEU A 198 23.46 -59.55 -5.28
C LEU A 198 22.40 -60.38 -6.01
N SER A 199 21.58 -59.72 -6.83
CA SER A 199 20.73 -60.38 -7.82
C SER A 199 20.78 -59.57 -9.11
N GLU A 200 21.61 -60.04 -10.04
CA GLU A 200 21.45 -59.80 -11.48
C GLU A 200 20.88 -61.09 -12.06
N PRO A 201 19.93 -61.03 -13.01
CA PRO A 201 20.33 -60.78 -14.38
C PRO A 201 19.39 -59.87 -15.20
N THR A 202 20.01 -59.11 -16.09
CA THR A 202 19.60 -58.75 -17.46
C THR A 202 18.10 -58.69 -17.79
N ALA A 203 17.58 -57.47 -17.95
CA ALA A 203 16.58 -57.15 -18.96
C ALA A 203 16.88 -55.78 -19.56
N THR A 204 17.19 -55.74 -20.86
CA THR A 204 17.24 -54.52 -21.68
C THR A 204 15.82 -53.95 -21.75
N ALA A 205 15.51 -52.99 -20.89
CA ALA A 205 14.30 -52.15 -20.99
C ALA A 205 14.69 -50.81 -21.62
N MET A 206 13.96 -50.44 -22.66
CA MET A 206 14.06 -49.17 -23.38
C MET A 206 13.93 -47.96 -22.42
N PRO A 207 14.47 -46.78 -22.76
CA PRO A 207 14.33 -45.58 -21.93
C PRO A 207 12.85 -45.19 -21.85
N MET A 208 12.19 -45.59 -20.77
CA MET A 208 10.90 -45.06 -20.41
C MET A 208 11.15 -43.66 -19.85
N ALA A 209 10.56 -42.66 -20.50
CA ALA A 209 10.64 -41.27 -20.09
C ALA A 209 10.39 -41.16 -18.58
N SER A 210 11.32 -40.49 -17.88
CA SER A 210 11.11 -40.08 -16.50
C SER A 210 9.77 -39.34 -16.45
N PRO A 211 8.85 -39.68 -15.53
CA PRO A 211 7.68 -38.84 -15.33
C PRO A 211 8.17 -37.43 -15.01
N GLU A 212 7.74 -36.48 -15.81
CA GLU A 212 7.90 -35.05 -15.57
C GLU A 212 7.33 -34.77 -14.17
N PRO A 213 8.06 -34.06 -13.28
CA PRO A 213 7.53 -33.72 -11.97
C PRO A 213 6.25 -32.93 -12.18
N SER A 214 5.13 -33.46 -11.71
CA SER A 214 3.89 -32.69 -11.65
C SER A 214 4.17 -31.44 -10.83
N PRO A 215 3.77 -30.24 -11.29
CA PRO A 215 3.90 -29.05 -10.47
C PRO A 215 3.15 -29.30 -9.18
N THR A 216 3.85 -29.23 -8.05
CA THR A 216 3.20 -29.26 -6.73
C THR A 216 2.37 -27.98 -6.64
N THR A 217 1.08 -28.07 -6.97
CA THR A 217 0.17 -26.94 -6.90
C THR A 217 0.06 -26.53 -5.43
N MET A 218 0.77 -25.48 -5.04
CA MET A 218 0.66 -24.91 -3.70
C MET A 218 -0.78 -24.47 -3.45
N THR A 219 -1.30 -24.77 -2.25
CA THR A 219 -2.70 -24.49 -1.91
C THR A 219 -2.89 -22.98 -1.72
N GLU A 220 -3.84 -22.41 -2.44
CA GLU A 220 -4.18 -20.99 -2.35
C GLU A 220 -5.34 -20.77 -1.39
N LEU A 221 -5.26 -19.69 -0.61
CA LEU A 221 -6.31 -19.31 0.32
C LEU A 221 -7.21 -18.25 -0.32
N PRO A 222 -8.55 -18.41 -0.29
CA PRO A 222 -9.45 -17.43 -0.87
C PRO A 222 -9.33 -16.10 -0.13
N LEU A 223 -9.39 -14.99 -0.89
CA LEU A 223 -9.42 -13.65 -0.32
C LEU A 223 -10.64 -13.50 0.61
N GLY A 224 -10.48 -12.70 1.66
CA GLY A 224 -11.51 -12.51 2.69
C GLY A 224 -11.65 -13.67 3.68
N SER A 225 -10.92 -14.78 3.49
CA SER A 225 -10.84 -15.84 4.52
C SER A 225 -10.26 -15.26 5.82
N ILE A 226 -10.86 -15.60 6.95
CA ILE A 226 -10.33 -15.22 8.27
C ILE A 226 -9.48 -16.38 8.78
N LEU A 227 -8.24 -16.07 9.15
CA LEU A 227 -7.32 -17.00 9.79
C LEU A 227 -7.17 -16.63 11.26
N ASP A 228 -7.44 -17.58 12.13
CA ASP A 228 -7.26 -17.43 13.57
C ASP A 228 -5.99 -18.16 14.03
N HIS A 229 -5.18 -17.49 14.85
CA HIS A 229 -4.01 -18.10 15.50
C HIS A 229 -3.59 -17.31 16.74
N ASP A 230 -3.41 -18.01 17.87
CA ASP A 230 -2.89 -17.42 19.13
C ASP A 230 -3.60 -16.12 19.57
N GLY A 231 -4.93 -16.09 19.45
CA GLY A 231 -5.73 -14.92 19.83
C GLY A 231 -5.66 -13.75 18.84
N TRP A 232 -5.10 -13.95 17.65
CA TRP A 232 -5.18 -13.02 16.52
C TRP A 232 -6.14 -13.56 15.46
N SER A 233 -6.90 -12.67 14.84
CA SER A 233 -7.58 -12.94 13.57
C SER A 233 -6.96 -12.09 12.48
N ALA A 234 -6.72 -12.65 11.30
CA ALA A 234 -6.19 -11.93 10.15
C ALA A 234 -6.93 -12.28 8.86
N THR A 235 -7.07 -11.31 7.97
CA THR A 235 -7.61 -11.52 6.63
C THR A 235 -7.02 -10.55 5.61
N LEU A 236 -6.79 -11.04 4.40
CA LEU A 236 -6.51 -10.19 3.24
C LEU A 236 -7.81 -9.99 2.45
N LEU A 237 -8.34 -8.76 2.48
CA LEU A 237 -9.67 -8.48 1.96
C LEU A 237 -9.73 -8.43 0.43
N ARG A 238 -8.64 -7.99 -0.21
CA ARG A 238 -8.61 -7.72 -1.65
C ARG A 238 -7.24 -8.01 -2.26
N PRO A 239 -7.16 -8.33 -3.55
CA PRO A 239 -5.87 -8.61 -4.20
C PRO A 239 -5.06 -7.33 -4.41
N ASP A 240 -5.71 -6.18 -4.64
CA ASP A 240 -5.07 -4.86 -4.81
C ASP A 240 -4.44 -4.32 -3.51
N TYR A 241 -4.68 -5.00 -2.38
CA TYR A 241 -4.00 -4.72 -1.11
C TYR A 241 -2.64 -5.41 -0.99
N ALA A 242 -2.29 -6.26 -1.96
CA ALA A 242 -1.04 -6.98 -2.03
C ALA A 242 -0.29 -6.62 -3.32
N VAL A 243 0.67 -5.71 -3.23
CA VAL A 243 1.36 -5.13 -4.38
C VAL A 243 2.88 -5.18 -4.23
N VAL A 244 3.56 -5.26 -5.36
CA VAL A 244 5.01 -5.08 -5.45
C VAL A 244 5.29 -3.59 -5.56
N LEU A 245 6.26 -3.10 -4.78
CA LEU A 245 6.73 -1.73 -4.81
C LEU A 245 8.15 -1.70 -5.38
N ASP A 246 8.31 -0.95 -6.46
CA ASP A 246 9.62 -0.73 -7.07
C ASP A 246 10.32 0.47 -6.42
N GLY A 247 11.56 0.25 -5.99
CA GLY A 247 12.42 1.29 -5.43
C GLY A 247 12.42 1.40 -3.91
N SER A 248 13.00 2.50 -3.42
CA SER A 248 13.17 2.75 -1.99
C SER A 248 11.89 3.27 -1.32
N LEU A 249 11.72 2.92 -0.05
CA LEU A 249 10.66 3.46 0.80
C LEU A 249 11.26 4.49 1.76
N GLY A 250 11.16 5.76 1.40
CA GLY A 250 11.90 6.82 2.09
C GLY A 250 13.40 6.58 1.97
N ASP A 251 14.10 6.54 3.10
CA ASP A 251 15.54 6.25 3.16
C ASP A 251 15.86 4.74 3.17
N LEU A 252 14.84 3.88 3.24
CA LEU A 252 15.03 2.43 3.26
C LEU A 252 15.09 1.88 1.84
N ALA A 253 16.23 1.31 1.45
CA ALA A 253 16.41 0.63 0.18
C ALA A 253 16.21 -0.89 0.34
N PRO A 254 15.48 -1.57 -0.57
CA PRO A 254 15.38 -3.02 -0.55
C PRO A 254 16.65 -3.67 -1.12
N ASN A 255 16.94 -4.90 -0.71
CA ASN A 255 17.97 -5.74 -1.34
C ASN A 255 17.53 -6.23 -2.72
N GLY A 256 16.21 -6.40 -2.92
CA GLY A 256 15.62 -6.64 -4.24
C GLY A 256 14.51 -5.65 -4.51
N ARG A 257 13.32 -5.94 -3.99
CA ARG A 257 12.13 -5.08 -4.07
C ARG A 257 11.29 -5.19 -2.82
N PHE A 258 10.49 -4.18 -2.55
CA PHE A 258 9.50 -4.28 -1.48
C PHE A 258 8.23 -4.96 -1.98
N VAL A 259 7.62 -5.74 -1.11
CA VAL A 259 6.28 -6.29 -1.29
C VAL A 259 5.43 -5.80 -0.15
N LEU A 260 4.34 -5.11 -0.46
CA LEU A 260 3.38 -4.56 0.51
C LEU A 260 2.12 -5.44 0.53
N ALA A 261 1.69 -5.83 1.72
CA ALA A 261 0.38 -6.44 1.96
C ALA A 261 -0.36 -5.66 3.06
N VAL A 262 -1.50 -5.06 2.74
CA VAL A 262 -2.37 -4.41 3.73
C VAL A 262 -3.38 -5.42 4.23
N VAL A 263 -3.16 -5.91 5.45
CA VAL A 263 -4.00 -6.95 6.08
C VAL A 263 -4.91 -6.35 7.13
N ALA A 264 -6.10 -6.91 7.28
CA ALA A 264 -6.98 -6.60 8.39
C ALA A 264 -6.70 -7.57 9.54
N VAL A 265 -6.37 -7.05 10.72
CA VAL A 265 -5.96 -7.82 11.90
C VAL A 265 -6.76 -7.40 13.13
N SER A 266 -7.19 -8.37 13.94
CA SER A 266 -7.87 -8.15 15.23
C SER A 266 -7.10 -8.83 16.36
N ASN A 267 -6.96 -8.12 17.49
CA ASN A 267 -6.51 -8.69 18.77
C ASN A 267 -7.73 -9.19 19.55
N ASN A 268 -7.88 -10.51 19.63
CA ASN A 268 -8.98 -11.17 20.34
C ASN A 268 -8.61 -11.54 21.78
N SER A 269 -7.42 -11.16 22.25
CA SER A 269 -7.03 -11.33 23.64
C SER A 269 -7.57 -10.19 24.51
N PRO A 270 -7.67 -10.38 25.84
CA PRO A 270 -8.12 -9.34 26.76
C PRO A 270 -7.03 -8.29 27.08
N GLU A 271 -5.81 -8.46 26.57
CA GLU A 271 -4.67 -7.59 26.85
C GLU A 271 -4.22 -6.86 25.59
N THR A 272 -3.71 -5.64 25.74
CA THR A 272 -3.06 -4.91 24.65
C THR A 272 -1.80 -5.66 24.23
N ARG A 273 -1.68 -6.02 22.95
CA ARG A 273 -0.57 -6.82 22.41
C ARG A 273 -0.01 -6.20 21.15
N ILE A 274 1.28 -6.42 20.90
CA ILE A 274 1.93 -6.12 19.62
C ILE A 274 1.85 -7.38 18.76
N LEU A 275 1.49 -7.22 17.48
CA LEU A 275 1.43 -8.32 16.53
C LEU A 275 2.85 -8.86 16.28
N PRO A 276 3.13 -10.15 16.54
CA PRO A 276 4.47 -10.69 16.31
C PRO A 276 4.86 -10.60 14.83
N PRO A 277 6.06 -10.12 14.49
CA PRO A 277 6.52 -10.09 13.09
C PRO A 277 6.55 -11.47 12.43
N THR A 278 6.67 -12.54 13.20
CA THR A 278 6.64 -13.93 12.72
C THR A 278 5.24 -14.46 12.43
N PHE A 279 4.18 -13.70 12.72
CA PHE A 279 2.81 -14.08 12.42
C PHE A 279 2.54 -14.14 10.91
N PHE A 280 3.24 -13.32 10.14
CA PHE A 280 3.13 -13.27 8.70
C PHE A 280 4.47 -13.65 8.07
N ALA A 281 4.41 -14.37 6.95
CA ALA A 281 5.57 -14.63 6.12
C ALA A 281 5.16 -14.68 4.66
N LEU A 282 6.03 -14.19 3.77
CA LEU A 282 5.89 -14.48 2.35
C LEU A 282 6.60 -15.78 2.02
N ARG A 283 5.98 -16.61 1.18
CA ARG A 283 6.59 -17.81 0.63
C ARG A 283 6.55 -17.74 -0.89
N ASP A 284 7.64 -18.11 -1.55
CA ASP A 284 7.68 -18.22 -3.01
C ASP A 284 7.42 -19.66 -3.50
N ASP A 285 7.38 -19.82 -4.81
CA ASP A 285 7.24 -21.11 -5.50
C ASP A 285 8.37 -22.12 -5.21
N GLN A 286 9.55 -21.63 -4.83
CA GLN A 286 10.70 -22.41 -4.37
C GLN A 286 10.65 -22.73 -2.87
N GLU A 287 9.54 -22.44 -2.20
CA GLU A 287 9.33 -22.61 -0.76
C GLU A 287 10.22 -21.76 0.15
N ARG A 288 10.97 -20.79 -0.40
CA ARG A 288 11.76 -19.84 0.38
C ARG A 288 10.83 -18.91 1.13
N THR A 289 11.17 -18.62 2.38
CA THR A 289 10.33 -17.82 3.28
C THR A 289 11.00 -16.49 3.58
N TYR A 290 10.24 -15.40 3.50
CA TYR A 290 10.69 -14.04 3.74
C TYR A 290 9.92 -13.45 4.93
N SER A 291 10.65 -12.89 5.88
CA SER A 291 10.07 -12.26 7.07
C SER A 291 9.70 -10.79 6.81
N PRO A 292 8.69 -10.26 7.51
CA PRO A 292 8.36 -8.84 7.45
C PRO A 292 9.52 -7.97 7.92
N VAL A 293 9.56 -6.74 7.43
CA VAL A 293 10.47 -5.67 7.87
C VAL A 293 9.64 -4.67 8.70
N PRO A 294 9.61 -4.79 10.05
CA PRO A 294 8.65 -4.03 10.86
C PRO A 294 8.82 -2.52 10.75
N GLN A 295 10.06 -2.03 10.71
CA GLN A 295 10.36 -0.60 10.53
C GLN A 295 9.80 -0.04 9.20
N ALA A 296 9.75 -0.84 8.14
CA ALA A 296 9.21 -0.41 6.85
C ALA A 296 7.71 -0.09 6.93
N SER A 297 6.97 -0.79 7.79
CA SER A 297 5.54 -0.50 8.07
C SER A 297 5.36 0.90 8.67
N THR A 298 6.20 1.26 9.65
CA THR A 298 6.17 2.60 10.27
C THR A 298 6.53 3.70 9.28
N ILE A 299 7.57 3.48 8.47
CA ILE A 299 7.99 4.44 7.43
C ILE A 299 6.87 4.62 6.41
N TYR A 300 6.27 3.52 5.94
CA TYR A 300 5.15 3.54 4.99
C TYR A 300 4.01 4.44 5.49
N LEU A 301 3.57 4.27 6.73
CA LEU A 301 2.48 5.10 7.29
C LEU A 301 2.86 6.56 7.54
N THR A 302 4.15 6.84 7.74
CA THR A 302 4.64 8.22 7.86
C THR A 302 4.63 8.92 6.50
N LEU A 303 4.96 8.21 5.41
CA LEU A 303 4.99 8.76 4.06
C LEU A 303 3.60 8.87 3.43
N TYR A 304 2.74 7.86 3.62
CA TYR A 304 1.45 7.74 2.93
C TYR A 304 0.24 8.09 3.81
N GLN A 305 0.44 8.46 5.07
CA GLN A 305 -0.61 8.84 6.03
C GLN A 305 -1.47 7.67 6.54
N ARG A 306 -1.74 7.72 7.85
CA ARG A 306 -2.63 6.80 8.56
C ARG A 306 -4.10 7.01 8.18
N GLY A 307 -4.91 5.97 8.35
CA GLY A 307 -6.35 5.95 8.10
C GLY A 307 -6.73 5.85 6.62
N GLN A 308 -5.80 6.10 5.69
CA GLN A 308 -6.00 5.89 4.25
C GLN A 308 -5.25 4.65 3.76
N HIS A 309 -3.99 4.49 4.17
CA HIS A 309 -3.10 3.41 3.72
C HIS A 309 -2.84 2.34 4.78
N GLY A 310 -3.50 2.46 5.93
CA GLY A 310 -3.37 1.59 7.09
C GLY A 310 -3.65 2.36 8.37
N ASP A 311 -4.14 1.68 9.40
CA ASP A 311 -4.45 2.26 10.69
C ASP A 311 -3.21 2.27 11.60
N LEU A 312 -2.54 1.11 11.67
CA LEU A 312 -1.45 0.83 12.59
C LEU A 312 -0.26 0.23 11.86
N ALA A 313 0.96 0.57 12.28
CA ALA A 313 2.16 -0.13 11.82
C ALA A 313 2.29 -1.48 12.52
N LEU A 314 3.09 -2.38 11.95
CA LEU A 314 3.32 -3.72 12.49
C LEU A 314 3.87 -3.71 13.94
N GLU A 315 4.68 -2.72 14.29
CA GLU A 315 5.31 -2.57 15.61
C GLU A 315 4.38 -1.94 16.67
N GLU A 316 3.17 -1.50 16.27
CA GLU A 316 2.27 -0.80 17.17
C GLU A 316 1.35 -1.76 17.94
N PRO A 317 1.00 -1.41 19.20
CA PRO A 317 0.09 -2.21 19.99
C PRO A 317 -1.35 -2.14 19.44
N LEU A 318 -2.04 -3.29 19.46
CA LEU A 318 -3.48 -3.41 19.22
C LEU A 318 -4.21 -3.57 20.55
N GLU A 319 -5.13 -2.66 20.81
CA GLU A 319 -6.00 -2.72 21.98
C GLU A 319 -6.95 -3.95 21.92
N PRO A 320 -7.32 -4.51 23.09
CA PRO A 320 -8.31 -5.58 23.19
C PRO A 320 -9.60 -5.21 22.48
N ALA A 321 -10.18 -6.15 21.72
CA ALA A 321 -11.49 -5.98 21.08
C ALA A 321 -11.61 -4.69 20.23
N SER A 322 -10.50 -4.20 19.68
CA SER A 322 -10.49 -3.03 18.80
C SER A 322 -11.21 -3.27 17.46
N GLY A 323 -11.56 -4.51 17.16
CA GLY A 323 -12.06 -4.96 15.86
C GLY A 323 -10.92 -5.12 14.86
N MET A 324 -11.26 -5.30 13.59
CA MET A 324 -10.26 -5.37 12.53
C MET A 324 -9.60 -4.00 12.31
N ARG A 325 -8.28 -3.96 12.32
CA ARG A 325 -7.43 -2.82 11.99
C ARG A 325 -6.57 -3.15 10.79
N SER A 326 -6.45 -2.20 9.87
CA SER A 326 -5.60 -2.36 8.70
C SER A 326 -4.13 -2.12 9.06
N ILE A 327 -3.27 -3.07 8.72
CA ILE A 327 -1.83 -3.03 9.00
C ILE A 327 -1.07 -3.27 7.70
N PRO A 328 -0.25 -2.32 7.22
CA PRO A 328 0.62 -2.54 6.08
C PRO A 328 1.83 -3.37 6.51
N ILE A 329 2.03 -4.51 5.88
CA ILE A 329 3.15 -5.41 6.13
C ILE A 329 4.05 -5.39 4.91
N LEU A 330 5.31 -5.05 5.13
CA LEU A 330 6.29 -4.94 4.06
C LEU A 330 7.36 -6.00 4.20
N PHE A 331 7.78 -6.54 3.07
CA PHE A 331 8.81 -7.57 2.95
C PHE A 331 9.87 -7.10 1.98
N ASP A 332 11.13 -7.38 2.26
CA ASP A 332 12.21 -7.24 1.29
C ASP A 332 12.45 -8.61 0.64
N VAL A 333 12.24 -8.67 -0.67
CA VAL A 333 12.24 -9.92 -1.43
C VAL A 333 13.20 -9.79 -2.62
N PRO A 334 14.01 -10.81 -2.93
CA PRO A 334 14.83 -10.84 -4.14
C PRO A 334 14.00 -10.67 -5.42
N LEU A 335 14.59 -10.08 -6.46
CA LEU A 335 13.89 -9.81 -7.72
C LEU A 335 13.48 -11.10 -8.46
N GLU A 336 14.17 -12.21 -8.23
CA GLU A 336 13.89 -13.50 -8.85
C GLU A 336 12.80 -14.32 -8.16
N ALA A 337 12.29 -13.88 -7.00
CA ALA A 337 11.21 -14.61 -6.33
C ALA A 337 9.90 -14.49 -7.12
N SER A 338 9.21 -15.61 -7.35
CA SER A 338 7.94 -15.68 -8.08
C SER A 338 6.88 -16.46 -7.31
N GLY A 339 5.62 -16.33 -7.72
CA GLY A 339 4.50 -17.03 -7.07
C GLY A 339 4.37 -16.72 -5.58
N LEU A 340 4.58 -15.45 -5.21
CA LEU A 340 4.60 -15.02 -3.82
C LEU A 340 3.22 -15.19 -3.16
N ARG A 341 3.21 -15.76 -1.97
CA ARG A 341 2.01 -15.97 -1.16
C ARG A 341 2.22 -15.50 0.27
N LEU A 342 1.24 -14.78 0.82
CA LEU A 342 1.21 -14.43 2.24
C LEU A 342 0.62 -15.58 3.05
N THR A 343 1.42 -16.07 4.00
CA THR A 343 1.11 -17.21 4.85
C THR A 343 1.09 -16.79 6.32
N THR A 344 0.43 -17.62 7.15
CA THR A 344 0.43 -17.49 8.60
C THR A 344 0.71 -18.85 9.24
N PRO A 345 1.09 -18.91 10.53
CA PRO A 345 1.33 -20.19 11.22
C PRO A 345 0.15 -21.17 11.16
N SER A 346 -1.09 -20.69 11.07
CA SER A 346 -2.29 -21.54 11.03
C SER A 346 -2.69 -21.99 9.63
N SER A 347 -2.09 -21.45 8.57
CA SER A 347 -2.53 -21.74 7.19
C SER A 347 -2.02 -23.08 6.64
N GLY A 348 -1.14 -23.78 7.37
CA GLY A 348 -0.62 -25.09 6.95
C GLY A 348 0.16 -25.06 5.62
N GLY A 349 0.71 -23.89 5.26
CA GLY A 349 1.41 -23.67 3.99
C GLY A 349 0.53 -23.12 2.87
N ALA A 350 -0.80 -23.05 3.06
CA ALA A 350 -1.66 -22.28 2.16
C ALA A 350 -1.44 -20.78 2.35
N GLY A 351 -1.68 -19.97 1.32
CA GLY A 351 -1.49 -18.52 1.45
C GLY A 351 -2.29 -17.72 0.44
N TRP A 352 -2.48 -16.44 0.75
CA TRP A 352 -3.10 -15.48 -0.17
C TRP A 352 -2.10 -15.10 -1.26
N PRO A 353 -2.49 -15.08 -2.55
CA PRO A 353 -1.59 -14.71 -3.63
C PRO A 353 -1.23 -13.22 -3.57
N ILE A 354 -0.02 -12.88 -4.02
CA ILE A 354 0.47 -11.50 -4.10
C ILE A 354 0.67 -11.13 -5.57
N GLY A 355 0.13 -9.98 -6.01
CA GLY A 355 0.38 -9.44 -7.34
C GLY A 355 -0.26 -10.21 -8.51
N GLU A 356 -0.91 -11.35 -8.26
CA GLU A 356 -1.69 -12.07 -9.25
C GLU A 356 -3.15 -11.62 -9.14
N SER A 357 -3.63 -10.88 -10.13
CA SER A 357 -5.06 -10.69 -10.35
C SER A 357 -5.66 -12.07 -10.59
N GLN A 358 -6.28 -12.65 -9.58
CA GLN A 358 -6.92 -13.95 -9.66
C GLN A 358 -7.83 -13.94 -10.89
N ALA A 359 -7.44 -14.66 -11.95
CA ALA A 359 -8.30 -14.83 -13.11
C ALA A 359 -9.54 -15.55 -12.59
N LEU A 360 -10.67 -14.83 -12.55
CA LEU A 360 -11.96 -15.41 -12.23
C LEU A 360 -12.09 -16.73 -13.01
N PRO A 361 -12.45 -17.85 -12.35
CA PRO A 361 -12.68 -19.09 -13.07
C PRO A 361 -13.72 -18.78 -14.15
N ALA A 362 -13.33 -19.00 -15.41
CA ALA A 362 -14.27 -19.01 -16.51
C ALA A 362 -15.35 -20.01 -16.13
N GLY A 363 -16.55 -19.51 -15.85
CA GLY A 363 -17.68 -20.35 -15.47
C GLY A 363 -17.98 -21.40 -16.55
N PRO A 364 -18.61 -22.52 -16.15
CA PRO A 364 -18.85 -23.66 -17.03
C PRO A 364 -19.69 -23.34 -18.26
#